data_AF-A0A1Q9E791-F1
#
_entry.id   AF-A0A1Q9E791-F1
#
_cell.length_a   1.000
_cell.length_b   1.000
_cell.length_c   1.000
_cell.angle_alpha   90.00
_cell.angle_beta   90.00
_cell.angle_gamma   90.00
#
_symmetry.space_group_name_H-M   'P 1'
#
loop_
_entity.id
_entity.type
_entity.pdbx_description
1 polymer ?
#
loop_
_entity_poly.entity_id
_entity_poly.type
_entity_poly.pdbx_seq_one_letter_code
_entity_poly.pdbx_strand_id
1 'polypeptide(L)'
;MRYPWCTACEEKDKAFVKVSKVAGAKEEFADVVFGVLDLREEKDLARSVWEDGLHLCLKSKCPLHVFKPDEPLNEPYTFQVQLLYEMDEAAMMGDPMAGMPSHTPKGQTTKPNFDRFERDLALLMPRAVSDLSKTSEVPEFRRRWDTAVIGAGVNATAFRHAARELRGTAAFAMEKHTGPLRSSSIQLWRSEVRADTPAIPFDGSLSPLNATYLAHFARVHAQPMLQNYTWDLRDQLGAIGMPVGVLWVNYSDTNNTNATTAALTAFRSLCSKRRGTNASQHILCCVMDQSYSYYQREYGSHEPYPFPFFGVTRKLGFGAGDRYGYPFKEPVNRTVLGFFSSPKRATREMSSWVGRVLAGRVPPSHESGLVTNSSKWLRGQVLDVVWKTYQREINGSTSDVLLELYDDQRKRQHVASAVMDVLAKTLKDYADIKIARMEVSQNYVPAIFGRKQFSKETEYFWSSGSSLGH
;
A
#
# COMPACT_ATOMS: atom_id res chain seq x y z
N MET A 1 -21.17 -19.40 10.62
CA MET A 1 -21.90 -19.77 9.39
C MET A 1 -20.96 -20.49 8.44
N ARG A 2 -21.42 -21.56 7.80
CA ARG A 2 -20.59 -22.41 6.92
C ARG A 2 -21.40 -23.10 5.82
N TYR A 3 -20.69 -23.57 4.79
CA TYR A 3 -21.15 -24.66 3.92
C TYR A 3 -20.25 -25.88 4.16
N PRO A 4 -20.83 -27.06 4.47
CA PRO A 4 -20.05 -28.25 4.82
C PRO A 4 -19.09 -28.74 3.73
N TRP A 5 -19.38 -28.46 2.47
CA TRP A 5 -18.54 -28.84 1.31
C TRP A 5 -17.42 -27.84 1.01
N CYS A 6 -17.33 -26.71 1.72
CA CYS A 6 -16.26 -25.74 1.52
C CYS A 6 -15.05 -26.10 2.37
N THR A 7 -13.93 -26.42 1.73
CA THR A 7 -12.65 -26.72 2.40
C THR A 7 -12.15 -25.55 3.26
N ALA A 8 -12.33 -24.31 2.81
CA ALA A 8 -12.00 -23.13 3.60
C ALA A 8 -12.89 -22.96 4.84
N CYS A 9 -14.15 -23.43 4.81
CA CYS A 9 -14.97 -23.51 6.02
C CYS A 9 -14.45 -24.58 6.98
N GLU A 10 -14.00 -25.73 6.49
CA GLU A 10 -13.51 -26.82 7.33
C GLU A 10 -12.27 -26.41 8.15
N GLU A 11 -11.27 -25.80 7.51
CA GLU A 11 -10.07 -25.30 8.20
C GLU A 11 -10.42 -24.21 9.22
N LYS A 12 -11.33 -23.30 8.85
CA LYS A 12 -11.81 -22.26 9.76
C LYS A 12 -12.58 -22.84 10.93
N ASP A 13 -13.40 -23.87 10.74
CA ASP A 13 -14.16 -24.51 11.82
C ASP A 13 -13.20 -25.08 12.88
N LYS A 14 -12.12 -25.75 12.44
CA LYS A 14 -11.06 -26.24 13.35
C LYS A 14 -10.43 -25.10 14.14
N ALA A 15 -10.17 -23.97 13.49
CA ALA A 15 -9.64 -22.77 14.14
C ALA A 15 -10.65 -22.14 15.11
N PHE A 16 -11.91 -22.00 14.69
CA PHE A 16 -13.01 -21.42 15.46
C PHE A 16 -13.31 -22.21 16.74
N VAL A 17 -13.26 -23.55 16.69
CA VAL A 17 -13.43 -24.39 17.89
C VAL A 17 -12.31 -24.15 18.90
N LYS A 18 -11.06 -24.03 18.45
CA LYS A 18 -9.93 -23.74 19.36
C LYS A 18 -10.08 -22.37 19.99
N VAL A 19 -10.41 -21.37 19.17
CA VAL A 19 -10.52 -19.98 19.60
C VAL A 19 -11.71 -19.76 20.54
N SER A 20 -12.88 -20.33 20.24
CA SER A 20 -14.07 -20.22 21.10
C SER A 20 -13.86 -20.84 22.48
N LYS A 21 -13.08 -21.94 22.59
CA LYS A 21 -12.70 -22.51 23.88
C LYS A 21 -11.80 -21.58 24.69
N VAL A 22 -10.82 -20.94 24.05
CA VAL A 22 -9.89 -20.02 24.72
C VAL A 22 -10.61 -18.74 25.13
N ALA A 23 -11.31 -18.10 24.19
CA ALA A 23 -12.05 -16.86 24.45
C ALA A 23 -13.20 -17.07 25.44
N GLY A 24 -13.98 -18.16 25.30
CA GLY A 24 -15.09 -18.46 26.20
C GLY A 24 -14.68 -18.82 27.63
N ALA A 25 -13.40 -19.10 27.88
CA ALA A 25 -12.88 -19.27 29.24
C ALA A 25 -12.53 -17.94 29.93
N LYS A 26 -12.61 -16.80 29.23
CA LYS A 26 -12.30 -15.49 29.76
C LYS A 26 -13.55 -14.76 30.24
N GLU A 27 -13.45 -14.14 31.40
CA GLU A 27 -14.54 -13.36 32.01
C GLU A 27 -14.99 -12.19 31.14
N GLU A 28 -14.05 -11.55 30.43
CA GLU A 28 -14.32 -10.43 29.52
C GLU A 28 -15.25 -10.78 28.34
N PHE A 29 -15.42 -12.07 28.04
CA PHE A 29 -16.29 -12.59 26.98
C PHE A 29 -17.41 -13.49 27.51
N ALA A 30 -17.73 -13.44 28.81
CA ALA A 30 -18.74 -14.29 29.42
C ALA A 30 -20.14 -14.17 28.78
N ASP A 31 -20.46 -12.98 28.25
CA ASP A 31 -21.73 -12.70 27.56
C ASP A 31 -21.72 -13.05 26.06
N VAL A 32 -20.61 -13.60 25.54
CA VAL A 32 -20.46 -13.94 24.12
C VAL A 32 -20.83 -15.40 23.89
N VAL A 33 -21.84 -15.63 23.04
CA VAL A 33 -22.24 -16.98 22.62
C VAL A 33 -21.62 -17.31 21.27
N PHE A 34 -20.84 -18.39 21.22
CA PHE A 34 -20.25 -18.91 19.99
C PHE A 34 -21.16 -19.98 19.39
N GLY A 35 -21.52 -19.81 18.11
CA GLY A 35 -22.40 -20.74 17.40
C GLY A 35 -21.93 -21.02 15.98
N VAL A 36 -22.25 -22.22 15.49
CA VAL A 36 -22.07 -22.61 14.08
C VAL A 36 -23.45 -22.81 13.47
N LEU A 37 -23.64 -22.23 12.29
CA LEU A 37 -24.88 -22.32 11.53
C LEU A 37 -24.56 -22.93 10.16
N ASP A 38 -25.24 -24.02 9.82
CA ASP A 38 -25.16 -24.65 8.50
C ASP A 38 -26.17 -24.01 7.54
N LEU A 39 -25.67 -23.26 6.56
CA LEU A 39 -26.51 -22.54 5.61
C LEU A 39 -27.22 -23.46 4.61
N ARG A 40 -26.83 -24.74 4.52
CA ARG A 40 -27.56 -25.76 3.73
C ARG A 40 -28.91 -26.08 4.35
N GLU A 41 -28.96 -26.12 5.67
CA GLU A 41 -30.13 -26.52 6.45
C GLU A 41 -31.04 -25.30 6.67
N GLU A 42 -30.45 -24.13 6.86
CA GLU A 42 -31.15 -22.86 7.11
C GLU A 42 -31.30 -22.02 5.83
N LYS A 43 -31.96 -22.59 4.81
CA LYS A 43 -32.05 -21.98 3.47
C LYS A 43 -32.80 -20.66 3.44
N ASP A 44 -33.83 -20.51 4.26
CA ASP A 44 -34.64 -19.29 4.30
C ASP A 44 -33.87 -18.15 4.95
N LEU A 45 -33.12 -18.44 6.01
CA LEU A 45 -32.21 -17.48 6.64
C LEU A 45 -31.08 -17.10 5.68
N ALA A 46 -30.51 -18.08 4.97
CA ALA A 46 -29.47 -17.86 3.96
C ALA A 46 -29.93 -16.94 2.81
N ARG A 47 -31.22 -16.97 2.44
CA ARG A 47 -31.80 -16.12 1.38
C ARG A 47 -32.26 -14.76 1.88
N SER A 48 -32.96 -14.70 3.01
CA SER A 48 -33.63 -13.49 3.52
C SER A 48 -32.72 -12.45 4.14
N VAL A 49 -31.57 -12.87 4.69
CA VAL A 49 -30.64 -11.95 5.38
C VAL A 49 -29.53 -11.46 4.43
N TRP A 50 -29.31 -12.14 3.30
CA TRP A 50 -28.15 -11.91 2.43
C TRP A 50 -28.48 -11.98 0.93
N GLU A 51 -29.56 -11.30 0.50
CA GLU A 51 -30.06 -11.29 -0.89
C GLU A 51 -28.99 -10.91 -1.95
N ASP A 52 -27.94 -10.17 -1.56
CA ASP A 52 -26.86 -9.74 -2.48
C ASP A 52 -25.70 -10.74 -2.66
N GLY A 53 -25.70 -11.89 -1.96
CA GLY A 53 -24.68 -12.93 -2.11
C GLY A 53 -23.24 -12.56 -1.72
N LEU A 54 -22.97 -11.30 -1.36
CA LEU A 54 -21.65 -10.75 -1.03
C LEU A 54 -21.07 -11.24 0.30
N HIS A 55 -21.93 -11.72 1.21
CA HIS A 55 -21.57 -12.20 2.55
C HIS A 55 -21.59 -13.72 2.69
N LEU A 56 -21.90 -14.43 1.60
CA LEU A 56 -21.83 -15.88 1.57
C LEU A 56 -20.38 -16.32 1.41
N CYS A 57 -20.13 -17.58 1.74
CA CYS A 57 -18.89 -18.31 1.47
C CYS A 57 -18.52 -18.21 -0.02
N LEU A 58 -17.86 -17.11 -0.40
CA LEU A 58 -17.26 -16.93 -1.70
C LEU A 58 -15.94 -17.70 -1.68
N LYS A 59 -15.58 -18.30 -2.82
CA LYS A 59 -14.47 -19.27 -3.09
C LYS A 59 -13.12 -19.08 -2.36
N SER A 60 -12.90 -18.01 -1.60
CA SER A 60 -11.71 -17.75 -0.78
C SER A 60 -11.94 -16.97 0.53
N LYS A 61 -13.16 -16.56 0.88
CA LYS A 61 -13.44 -15.72 2.06
C LYS A 61 -14.66 -16.27 2.81
N CYS A 62 -14.41 -17.00 3.89
CA CYS A 62 -15.45 -17.55 4.76
C CYS A 62 -15.52 -16.71 6.05
N PRO A 63 -16.14 -15.52 6.07
CA PRO A 63 -16.14 -14.67 7.27
C PRO A 63 -16.88 -15.32 8.46
N LEU A 64 -16.47 -14.96 9.68
CA LEU A 64 -17.29 -15.12 10.88
C LEU A 64 -18.24 -13.92 10.99
N HIS A 65 -19.43 -14.16 11.55
CA HIS A 65 -20.46 -13.15 11.72
C HIS A 65 -20.71 -12.95 13.21
N VAL A 66 -20.76 -11.70 13.67
CA VAL A 66 -21.15 -11.32 15.05
C VAL A 66 -22.44 -10.54 15.00
N PHE A 67 -23.40 -10.96 15.83
CA PHE A 67 -24.69 -10.32 15.99
C PHE A 67 -24.75 -9.70 17.37
N LYS A 68 -25.31 -8.49 17.46
CA LYS A 68 -25.48 -7.78 18.73
C LYS A 68 -26.95 -7.45 18.95
N PRO A 69 -27.47 -7.57 20.19
CA PRO A 69 -28.88 -7.30 20.48
C PRO A 69 -29.33 -5.88 20.16
N ASP A 70 -28.41 -4.91 20.22
CA ASP A 70 -28.65 -3.50 19.97
C ASP A 70 -28.51 -3.10 18.49
N GLU A 71 -28.39 -4.07 17.58
CA GLU A 71 -28.07 -3.84 16.17
C GLU A 71 -28.97 -4.66 15.21
N PRO A 72 -29.25 -4.15 13.98
CA PRO A 72 -30.04 -4.86 12.97
C PRO A 72 -29.43 -6.21 12.61
N LEU A 73 -30.29 -7.22 12.52
CA LEU A 73 -29.91 -8.61 12.20
C LEU A 73 -29.36 -8.77 10.77
N ASN A 74 -29.75 -7.90 9.85
CA ASN A 74 -29.33 -7.94 8.45
C ASN A 74 -27.97 -7.27 8.18
N GLU A 75 -27.33 -6.69 9.18
CA GLU A 75 -26.00 -6.07 9.07
C GLU A 75 -25.01 -6.65 10.10
N PRO A 76 -24.72 -7.97 10.08
CA PRO A 76 -23.78 -8.56 11.02
C PRO A 76 -22.35 -8.07 10.80
N TYR A 77 -21.58 -7.98 11.89
CA TYR A 77 -20.14 -7.74 11.76
C TYR A 77 -19.44 -8.94 11.14
N THR A 78 -18.64 -8.70 10.12
CA THR A 78 -17.82 -9.74 9.50
C THR A 78 -16.36 -9.60 9.89
N PHE A 79 -15.72 -10.68 10.33
CA PHE A 79 -14.27 -10.72 10.47
C PHE A 79 -13.70 -12.07 10.07
N GLN A 80 -12.41 -12.13 9.74
CA GLN A 80 -11.74 -13.37 9.32
C GLN A 80 -10.83 -13.87 10.42
N VAL A 81 -10.88 -15.18 10.69
CA VAL A 81 -9.87 -15.81 11.53
C VAL A 81 -8.57 -15.85 10.73
N GLN A 82 -7.58 -15.06 11.15
CA GLN A 82 -6.26 -15.15 10.55
C GLN A 82 -5.62 -16.47 11.00
N LEU A 83 -5.14 -17.24 10.03
CA LEU A 83 -4.31 -18.41 10.27
C LEU A 83 -2.84 -17.97 10.21
N LEU A 84 -2.11 -18.24 11.28
CA LEU A 84 -0.65 -18.23 11.28
C LEU A 84 -0.19 -19.53 10.66
N TYR A 85 0.68 -19.39 9.67
CA TYR A 85 1.33 -20.53 9.06
C TYR A 85 2.68 -20.70 9.72
N GLU A 86 2.84 -21.75 10.51
CA GLU A 86 4.14 -22.17 11.01
C GLU A 86 4.73 -23.13 9.98
N MET A 87 5.90 -22.77 9.45
CA MET A 87 6.73 -23.67 8.67
C MET A 87 7.82 -24.22 9.57
N ASP A 88 8.09 -25.51 9.45
CA ASP A 88 9.33 -26.10 9.97
C ASP A 88 10.52 -25.44 9.26
N GLU A 89 11.53 -25.01 10.03
CA GLU A 89 12.73 -24.33 9.51
C GLU A 89 13.47 -25.22 8.49
N ALA A 90 13.42 -26.54 8.69
CA ALA A 90 13.92 -27.53 7.74
C ALA A 90 13.12 -27.57 6.41
N ALA A 91 11.82 -27.28 6.45
CA ALA A 91 10.96 -27.23 5.26
C ALA A 91 11.11 -25.92 4.47
N MET A 92 11.39 -24.79 5.13
CA MET A 92 11.75 -23.53 4.45
C MET A 92 13.07 -23.66 3.67
N MET A 93 14.06 -24.32 4.25
CA MET A 93 15.39 -24.47 3.64
C MET A 93 15.42 -25.51 2.50
N GLY A 94 14.44 -26.41 2.44
CA GLY A 94 14.33 -27.46 1.42
C GLY A 94 13.48 -27.09 0.19
N ASP A 95 12.77 -25.96 0.23
CA ASP A 95 11.79 -25.58 -0.81
C ASP A 95 12.17 -24.25 -1.50
N PRO A 96 12.82 -24.30 -2.68
CA PRO A 96 13.28 -23.10 -3.39
C PRO A 96 12.14 -22.22 -3.93
N MET A 97 10.87 -22.65 -3.79
CA MET A 97 9.68 -21.90 -4.20
C MET A 97 8.89 -21.32 -3.03
N ALA A 98 9.35 -21.51 -1.78
CA ALA A 98 8.74 -20.93 -0.59
C ALA A 98 8.71 -19.39 -0.69
N GLY A 99 7.51 -18.81 -0.83
CA GLY A 99 7.29 -17.37 -1.02
C GLY A 99 6.70 -16.99 -2.38
N MET A 100 6.57 -17.92 -3.32
CA MET A 100 5.86 -17.68 -4.58
C MET A 100 4.33 -17.60 -4.34
N PRO A 101 3.60 -16.66 -4.96
CA PRO A 101 2.15 -16.42 -4.71
C PRO A 101 1.19 -17.58 -4.99
N SER A 102 1.68 -18.73 -5.44
CA SER A 102 0.90 -19.91 -5.85
C SER A 102 1.49 -21.23 -5.35
N HIS A 103 2.47 -21.18 -4.44
CA HIS A 103 3.14 -22.37 -3.91
C HIS A 103 2.90 -22.50 -2.41
N THR A 104 2.32 -23.64 -1.99
CA THR A 104 2.11 -23.98 -0.58
C THR A 104 3.17 -25.02 -0.17
N PRO A 105 4.14 -24.65 0.67
CA PRO A 105 5.21 -25.58 1.06
C PRO A 105 4.67 -26.81 1.79
N LYS A 106 5.26 -27.99 1.53
CA LYS A 106 4.92 -29.22 2.26
C LYS A 106 5.39 -29.11 3.73
N GLY A 107 4.52 -29.43 4.69
CA GLY A 107 4.85 -29.41 6.13
C GLY A 107 4.39 -28.16 6.89
N GLN A 108 3.64 -27.27 6.25
CA GLN A 108 3.07 -26.09 6.88
C GLN A 108 1.95 -26.50 7.86
N THR A 109 2.05 -26.12 9.13
CA THR A 109 0.95 -26.26 10.09
C THR A 109 0.25 -24.93 10.28
N THR A 110 -1.08 -24.93 10.26
CA THR A 110 -1.88 -23.72 10.49
C THR A 110 -2.33 -23.65 11.95
N LYS A 111 -1.98 -22.56 12.63
CA LYS A 111 -2.50 -22.22 13.94
C LYS A 111 -3.35 -20.96 13.85
N PRO A 112 -4.46 -20.85 14.60
CA PRO A 112 -5.20 -19.60 14.68
C PRO A 112 -4.34 -18.51 15.30
N ASN A 113 -4.43 -17.27 14.79
CA ASN A 113 -3.89 -16.10 15.47
C ASN A 113 -4.81 -15.72 16.64
N PHE A 114 -4.62 -16.34 17.81
CA PHE A 114 -5.46 -16.13 18.99
C PHE A 114 -5.45 -14.67 19.45
N ASP A 115 -4.27 -14.06 19.55
CA ASP A 115 -4.12 -12.68 20.01
C ASP A 115 -4.86 -11.68 19.12
N ARG A 116 -4.83 -11.90 17.80
CA ARG A 116 -5.58 -11.08 16.86
C ARG A 116 -7.08 -11.30 17.01
N PHE A 117 -7.53 -12.54 17.15
CA PHE A 117 -8.95 -12.83 17.32
C PHE A 117 -9.53 -12.16 18.56
N GLU A 118 -8.84 -12.29 19.70
CA GLU A 118 -9.30 -11.70 20.97
C GLU A 118 -9.35 -10.19 20.88
N ARG A 119 -8.32 -9.57 20.27
CA ARG A 119 -8.30 -8.14 19.99
C ARG A 119 -9.47 -7.72 19.13
N ASP A 120 -9.70 -8.41 18.01
CA ASP A 120 -10.80 -8.10 17.08
C ASP A 120 -12.16 -8.24 17.78
N LEU A 121 -12.36 -9.28 18.60
CA LEU A 121 -13.59 -9.49 19.38
C LEU A 121 -13.79 -8.40 20.45
N ALA A 122 -12.74 -8.04 21.19
CA ALA A 122 -12.80 -6.99 22.21
C ALA A 122 -13.22 -5.63 21.62
N LEU A 123 -12.80 -5.31 20.39
CA LEU A 123 -13.20 -4.07 19.69
C LEU A 123 -14.70 -4.04 19.33
N LEU A 124 -15.35 -5.21 19.26
CA LEU A 124 -16.79 -5.33 18.97
C LEU A 124 -17.67 -5.25 20.22
N MET A 125 -17.12 -5.43 21.43
CA MET A 125 -17.90 -5.46 22.68
C MET A 125 -18.62 -4.14 23.02
N PRO A 126 -18.01 -2.94 22.91
CA PRO A 126 -18.68 -1.66 23.19
C PRO A 126 -19.89 -1.38 22.27
N ARG A 127 -20.68 -0.33 22.47
CA ARG A 127 -21.66 0.11 21.46
C ARG A 127 -20.97 0.79 20.27
N ALA A 128 -21.55 0.69 19.08
CA ALA A 128 -20.94 1.28 17.88
C ALA A 128 -20.93 2.81 17.96
N VAL A 129 -21.98 3.36 18.58
CA VAL A 129 -22.13 4.80 18.83
C VAL A 129 -22.47 5.02 20.30
N SER A 130 -21.77 5.94 20.94
CA SER A 130 -22.10 6.43 22.28
C SER A 130 -23.08 7.60 22.18
N ASP A 131 -24.11 7.61 23.03
CA ASP A 131 -25.03 8.75 23.14
C ASP A 131 -24.48 9.72 24.19
N LEU A 132 -24.13 10.95 23.77
CA LEU A 132 -23.70 12.01 24.68
C LEU A 132 -24.90 12.84 25.08
N SER A 133 -25.26 12.78 26.36
CA SER A 133 -26.48 13.39 26.88
C SER A 133 -26.37 14.91 27.04
N LYS A 134 -25.13 15.41 27.19
CA LYS A 134 -24.78 16.82 27.39
C LYS A 134 -23.54 17.18 26.57
N THR A 135 -23.50 18.39 26.01
CA THR A 135 -22.31 18.94 25.32
C THR A 135 -21.05 18.90 26.21
N SER A 136 -21.21 18.99 27.53
CA SER A 136 -20.09 18.92 28.49
C SER A 136 -19.39 17.56 28.53
N GLU A 137 -19.98 16.49 28.00
CA GLU A 137 -19.39 15.15 27.94
C GLU A 137 -18.42 14.99 26.76
N VAL A 138 -18.53 15.87 25.75
CA VAL A 138 -17.71 15.84 24.54
C VAL A 138 -16.19 15.90 24.82
N PRO A 139 -15.68 16.81 25.68
CA PRO A 139 -14.25 16.85 26.01
C PRO A 139 -13.74 15.60 26.73
N GLU A 140 -14.57 14.95 27.55
CA GLU A 140 -14.22 13.71 28.21
C GLU A 140 -14.16 12.55 27.21
N PHE A 141 -15.16 12.44 26.34
CA PHE A 141 -15.17 11.44 25.27
C PHE A 141 -13.93 11.57 24.37
N ARG A 142 -13.55 12.80 23.99
CA ARG A 142 -12.34 13.07 23.19
C ARG A 142 -11.05 12.66 23.89
N ARG A 143 -10.97 12.80 25.21
CA ARG A 143 -9.77 12.40 25.97
C ARG A 143 -9.64 10.89 26.10
N ARG A 144 -10.75 10.16 26.01
CA ARG A 144 -10.78 8.70 26.12
C ARG A 144 -10.31 7.98 24.85
N TRP A 145 -10.45 8.61 23.68
CA TRP A 145 -10.26 7.95 22.39
C TRP A 145 -9.25 8.67 21.51
N ASP A 146 -8.35 7.91 20.88
CA ASP A 146 -7.34 8.47 19.99
C ASP A 146 -7.91 9.07 18.72
N THR A 147 -8.99 8.48 18.21
CA THR A 147 -9.79 9.07 17.12
C THR A 147 -11.26 9.03 17.50
N ALA A 148 -11.90 10.20 17.50
CA ALA A 148 -13.31 10.35 17.86
C ALA A 148 -14.09 11.06 16.75
N VAL A 149 -15.21 10.49 16.32
CA VAL A 149 -16.14 11.09 15.35
C VAL A 149 -17.42 11.48 16.08
N ILE A 150 -17.74 12.77 16.06
CA ILE A 150 -18.88 13.34 16.78
C ILE A 150 -19.88 13.88 15.77
N GLY A 151 -21.11 13.37 15.82
CA GLY A 151 -22.24 13.82 15.02
C GLY A 151 -23.26 14.59 15.85
N ALA A 152 -23.71 15.73 15.34
CA ALA A 152 -24.75 16.56 15.93
C ALA A 152 -25.88 16.79 14.90
N GLY A 153 -27.13 16.46 15.26
CA GLY A 153 -28.28 16.65 14.37
C GLY A 153 -28.22 15.84 13.06
N VAL A 154 -27.57 14.68 13.08
CA VAL A 154 -27.34 13.83 11.90
C VAL A 154 -28.30 12.64 11.85
N ASN A 155 -28.50 12.07 10.67
CA ASN A 155 -29.26 10.84 10.51
C ASN A 155 -28.57 9.69 11.28
N ALA A 156 -29.22 9.22 12.34
CA ALA A 156 -28.66 8.23 13.26
C ALA A 156 -28.40 6.86 12.58
N THR A 157 -29.20 6.49 11.57
CA THR A 157 -29.03 5.20 10.88
C THR A 157 -27.76 5.18 10.05
N ALA A 158 -27.57 6.17 9.17
CA ALA A 158 -26.36 6.28 8.35
C ALA A 158 -25.09 6.50 9.19
N PHE A 159 -25.19 7.28 10.27
CA PHE A 159 -24.08 7.51 11.19
C PHE A 159 -23.68 6.23 11.92
N ARG A 160 -24.64 5.43 12.40
CA ARG A 160 -24.37 4.11 13.01
C ARG A 160 -23.75 3.14 12.01
N HIS A 161 -24.24 3.10 10.77
CA HIS A 161 -23.64 2.24 9.74
C HIS A 161 -22.15 2.55 9.53
N ALA A 162 -21.79 3.83 9.40
CA ALA A 162 -20.38 4.23 9.31
C ALA A 162 -19.57 3.87 10.57
N ALA A 163 -20.16 4.02 11.75
CA ALA A 163 -19.52 3.66 13.01
C ALA A 163 -19.22 2.17 13.13
N ARG A 164 -20.12 1.30 12.66
CA ARG A 164 -19.92 -0.15 12.62
C ARG A 164 -18.71 -0.52 11.79
N GLU A 165 -18.60 0.06 10.61
CA GLU A 165 -17.52 -0.14 9.65
C GLU A 165 -16.14 0.27 10.18
N LEU A 166 -16.08 1.07 11.24
CA LEU A 166 -14.86 1.68 11.78
C LEU A 166 -14.57 1.34 13.23
N ARG A 167 -15.23 0.33 13.77
CA ARG A 167 -14.93 -0.14 15.12
C ARG A 167 -13.46 -0.50 15.26
N GLY A 168 -12.89 -0.03 16.36
CA GLY A 168 -11.46 -0.13 16.65
C GLY A 168 -10.55 0.77 15.84
N THR A 169 -11.05 1.45 14.81
CA THR A 169 -10.32 2.52 14.10
C THR A 169 -10.69 3.90 14.64
N ALA A 170 -11.97 4.14 14.93
CA ALA A 170 -12.46 5.39 15.50
C ALA A 170 -13.69 5.14 16.41
N ALA A 171 -13.81 5.93 17.47
CA ALA A 171 -14.95 5.91 18.36
C ALA A 171 -16.00 6.91 17.89
N PHE A 172 -17.26 6.49 17.79
CA PHE A 172 -18.35 7.35 17.33
C PHE A 172 -19.23 7.77 18.49
N ALA A 173 -19.66 9.03 18.47
CA ALA A 173 -20.61 9.57 19.42
C ALA A 173 -21.63 10.47 18.75
N MET A 174 -22.88 10.42 19.22
CA MET A 174 -23.93 11.35 18.83
C MET A 174 -24.26 12.27 19.99
N GLU A 175 -24.24 13.56 19.73
CA GLU A 175 -24.65 14.57 20.71
C GLU A 175 -26.17 14.72 20.71
N LYS A 176 -26.79 14.41 21.85
CA LYS A 176 -28.23 14.56 22.05
C LYS A 176 -28.57 16.04 22.19
N HIS A 177 -29.32 16.57 21.24
CA HIS A 177 -29.69 17.99 21.23
C HIS A 177 -30.77 18.30 22.27
N THR A 178 -30.53 19.31 23.11
CA THR A 178 -31.49 19.86 24.08
C THR A 178 -31.78 21.36 23.88
N GLY A 179 -31.40 21.95 22.75
CA GLY A 179 -31.60 23.38 22.42
C GLY A 179 -32.13 23.63 21.00
N PRO A 180 -32.47 24.89 20.64
CA PRO A 180 -32.96 25.24 19.32
C PRO A 180 -31.93 24.85 18.25
N LEU A 181 -32.41 24.11 17.23
CA LEU A 181 -31.67 23.45 16.15
C LEU A 181 -30.38 24.18 15.76
N ARG A 182 -29.22 23.65 16.20
CA ARG A 182 -27.96 23.94 15.51
C ARG A 182 -27.93 23.16 14.20
N SER A 183 -27.23 23.71 13.21
CA SER A 183 -26.98 23.04 11.94
C SER A 183 -26.37 21.64 12.16
N SER A 184 -26.82 20.67 11.38
CA SER A 184 -26.21 19.34 11.37
C SER A 184 -24.71 19.45 11.14
N SER A 185 -23.92 18.69 11.89
CA SER A 185 -22.47 18.66 11.71
C SER A 185 -21.87 17.32 12.09
N ILE A 186 -20.75 16.98 11.43
CA ILE A 186 -19.90 15.85 11.79
C ILE A 186 -18.47 16.37 11.88
N GLN A 187 -17.78 15.99 12.95
CA GLN A 187 -16.41 16.39 13.22
C GLN A 187 -15.57 15.18 13.64
N LEU A 188 -14.33 15.11 13.15
CA LEU A 188 -13.34 14.13 13.58
C LEU A 188 -12.25 14.79 14.41
N TRP A 189 -11.93 14.15 15.54
CA TRP A 189 -10.93 14.54 16.52
C TRP A 189 -9.84 13.49 16.59
N ARG A 190 -8.61 13.93 16.89
CA ARG A 190 -7.45 13.06 17.08
C ARG A 190 -6.64 13.46 18.30
N SER A 191 -6.22 12.49 19.11
CA SER A 191 -5.42 12.71 20.32
C SER A 191 -3.97 13.13 20.02
N GLU A 192 -3.41 12.66 18.90
CA GLU A 192 -2.02 12.92 18.49
C GLU A 192 -1.74 14.39 18.12
N VAL A 193 -2.79 15.19 17.97
CA VAL A 193 -2.67 16.62 17.70
C VAL A 193 -2.97 17.36 18.98
N ARG A 194 -2.10 18.32 19.32
CA ARG A 194 -2.20 19.14 20.55
C ARG A 194 -3.65 19.54 20.82
N ALA A 195 -4.03 19.65 22.09
CA ALA A 195 -5.40 19.91 22.53
C ALA A 195 -6.06 21.19 21.92
N ASP A 196 -5.25 22.07 21.33
CA ASP A 196 -5.63 23.29 20.60
C ASP A 196 -5.93 23.07 19.10
N THR A 197 -5.78 21.85 18.59
CA THR A 197 -6.01 21.55 17.17
C THR A 197 -7.52 21.47 16.89
N PRO A 198 -8.03 22.23 15.90
CA PRO A 198 -9.43 22.19 15.56
C PRO A 198 -9.84 20.82 15.02
N ALA A 199 -11.09 20.45 15.27
CA ALA A 199 -11.71 19.29 14.63
C ALA A 199 -11.61 19.39 13.11
N ILE A 200 -11.52 18.22 12.46
CA ILE A 200 -11.63 18.13 11.02
C ILE A 200 -13.13 18.02 10.70
N PRO A 201 -13.74 19.04 10.06
CA PRO A 201 -15.14 18.94 9.66
C PRO A 201 -15.28 17.90 8.56
N PHE A 202 -16.39 17.16 8.60
CA PHE A 202 -16.78 16.30 7.49
C PHE A 202 -17.05 17.15 6.24
N ASP A 203 -16.49 16.73 5.13
CA ASP A 203 -16.55 17.43 3.84
C ASP A 203 -17.65 16.90 2.91
N GLY A 204 -18.43 15.92 3.37
CA GLY A 204 -19.53 15.31 2.61
C GLY A 204 -20.90 15.93 2.89
N SER A 205 -21.90 15.48 2.12
CA SER A 205 -23.30 15.85 2.36
C SER A 205 -23.80 15.25 3.68
N LEU A 206 -24.47 16.08 4.48
CA LEU A 206 -25.14 15.66 5.72
C LEU A 206 -26.61 15.30 5.51
N SER A 207 -27.16 15.63 4.34
CA SER A 207 -28.56 15.38 4.00
C SER A 207 -28.72 15.17 2.48
N PRO A 208 -28.78 13.92 1.99
CA PRO A 208 -28.65 12.67 2.75
C PRO A 208 -27.20 12.40 3.17
N LEU A 209 -27.01 11.83 4.37
CA LEU A 209 -25.71 11.38 4.85
C LEU A 209 -25.33 10.06 4.18
N ASN A 210 -24.20 10.03 3.47
CA ASN A 210 -23.64 8.81 2.89
C ASN A 210 -22.73 8.11 3.91
N ALA A 211 -23.16 6.95 4.42
CA ALA A 211 -22.45 6.19 5.43
C ALA A 211 -21.07 5.69 4.94
N THR A 212 -20.98 5.21 3.70
CA THR A 212 -19.72 4.74 3.10
C THR A 212 -18.71 5.86 2.95
N TYR A 213 -19.16 7.06 2.54
CA TYR A 213 -18.29 8.22 2.43
C TYR A 213 -17.85 8.73 3.81
N LEU A 214 -18.74 8.72 4.81
CA LEU A 214 -18.37 9.02 6.20
C LEU A 214 -17.33 8.02 6.73
N ALA A 215 -17.50 6.74 6.45
CA ALA A 215 -16.54 5.71 6.83
C ALA A 215 -15.18 5.94 6.13
N HIS A 216 -15.18 6.22 4.82
CA HIS A 216 -13.95 6.54 4.08
C HIS A 216 -13.24 7.79 4.64
N PHE A 217 -13.98 8.87 4.86
CA PHE A 217 -13.49 10.10 5.49
C PHE A 217 -12.82 9.80 6.82
N ALA A 218 -13.49 9.07 7.71
CA ALA A 218 -12.92 8.75 9.01
C ALA A 218 -11.73 7.79 8.90
N ARG A 219 -11.70 6.80 7.99
CA ARG A 219 -10.50 5.95 7.75
C ARG A 219 -9.29 6.78 7.34
N VAL A 220 -9.46 7.68 6.38
CA VAL A 220 -8.40 8.57 5.88
C VAL A 220 -7.90 9.47 7.01
N HIS A 221 -8.81 10.08 7.75
CA HIS A 221 -8.47 11.05 8.77
C HIS A 221 -8.05 10.44 10.11
N ALA A 222 -8.34 9.16 10.38
CA ALA A 222 -7.84 8.42 11.54
C ALA A 222 -6.34 8.09 11.45
N GLN A 223 -5.77 7.96 10.25
CA GLN A 223 -4.37 7.56 10.10
C GLN A 223 -3.40 8.54 10.78
N PRO A 224 -2.45 8.08 11.60
CA PRO A 224 -1.33 8.92 12.01
C PRO A 224 -0.62 9.55 10.80
N MET A 225 -0.09 10.76 10.98
CA MET A 225 0.41 11.54 9.85
C MET A 225 1.68 10.94 9.21
N LEU A 226 2.50 10.27 10.00
CA LEU A 226 3.64 9.49 9.56
C LEU A 226 3.62 8.17 10.33
N GLN A 227 3.69 7.06 9.62
CA GLN A 227 3.78 5.72 10.19
C GLN A 227 4.88 4.95 9.50
N ASN A 228 5.60 4.14 10.27
CA ASN A 228 6.57 3.21 9.71
C ASN A 228 5.84 2.05 9.03
N TYR A 229 6.39 1.61 7.92
CA TYR A 229 5.84 0.52 7.13
C TYR A 229 5.78 -0.77 7.96
N THR A 230 4.61 -1.40 7.92
CA THR A 230 4.38 -2.77 8.37
C THR A 230 3.46 -3.46 7.35
N TRP A 231 3.42 -4.79 7.38
CA TRP A 231 2.49 -5.56 6.55
C TRP A 231 1.03 -5.22 6.84
N ASP A 232 0.68 -4.98 8.11
CA ASP A 232 -0.67 -4.55 8.50
C ASP A 232 -0.98 -3.15 7.96
N LEU A 233 -0.03 -2.21 8.03
CA LEU A 233 -0.22 -0.86 7.48
C LEU A 233 -0.41 -0.91 5.96
N ARG A 234 0.33 -1.78 5.25
CA ARG A 234 0.14 -1.99 3.81
C ARG A 234 -1.32 -2.36 3.50
N ASP A 235 -1.88 -3.30 4.23
CA ASP A 235 -3.24 -3.80 4.00
C ASP A 235 -4.29 -2.75 4.39
N GLN A 236 -4.06 -2.04 5.50
CA GLN A 236 -4.90 -0.92 5.94
C GLN A 236 -4.95 0.20 4.89
N LEU A 237 -3.79 0.71 4.44
CA LEU A 237 -3.74 1.78 3.44
C LEU A 237 -4.27 1.30 2.08
N GLY A 238 -4.02 0.05 1.71
CA GLY A 238 -4.56 -0.58 0.51
C GLY A 238 -6.09 -0.63 0.49
N ALA A 239 -6.72 -0.91 1.64
CA ALA A 239 -8.17 -0.92 1.79
C ALA A 239 -8.80 0.48 1.68
N ILE A 240 -8.06 1.54 2.02
CA ILE A 240 -8.53 2.93 1.90
C ILE A 240 -8.56 3.38 0.43
N GLY A 241 -7.70 2.81 -0.43
CA GLY A 241 -7.70 3.07 -1.87
C GLY A 241 -7.17 4.45 -2.28
N MET A 242 -6.43 5.12 -1.40
CA MET A 242 -5.78 6.40 -1.69
C MET A 242 -4.33 6.20 -2.12
N PRO A 243 -3.79 7.05 -3.01
CA PRO A 243 -2.35 7.04 -3.31
C PRO A 243 -1.53 7.27 -2.05
N VAL A 244 -0.36 6.65 -1.97
CA VAL A 244 0.53 6.67 -0.81
C VAL A 244 1.86 7.30 -1.20
N GLY A 245 2.22 8.40 -0.53
CA GLY A 245 3.58 8.90 -0.51
C GLY A 245 4.45 8.01 0.38
N VAL A 246 5.64 7.68 -0.09
CA VAL A 246 6.60 6.83 0.63
C VAL A 246 7.91 7.57 0.75
N LEU A 247 8.40 7.70 1.99
CA LEU A 247 9.74 8.22 2.27
C LEU A 247 10.61 7.09 2.82
N TRP A 248 11.71 6.81 2.15
CA TRP A 248 12.75 5.93 2.69
C TRP A 248 13.76 6.76 3.48
N VAL A 249 14.09 6.29 4.67
CA VAL A 249 15.10 6.89 5.54
C VAL A 249 16.02 5.80 6.09
N ASN A 250 17.21 6.19 6.51
CA ASN A 250 18.12 5.30 7.21
C ASN A 250 18.30 5.84 8.64
N TYR A 251 17.75 5.12 9.62
CA TYR A 251 17.87 5.48 11.04
C TYR A 251 19.21 5.04 11.64
N SER A 252 19.89 4.07 11.01
CA SER A 252 21.16 3.51 11.49
C SER A 252 22.39 4.32 11.09
N ASP A 253 22.28 5.16 10.07
CA ASP A 253 23.38 5.97 9.58
C ASP A 253 23.49 7.29 10.36
N THR A 254 24.41 7.32 11.32
CA THR A 254 24.67 8.50 12.17
C THR A 254 25.10 9.72 11.36
N ASN A 255 25.78 9.52 10.22
CA ASN A 255 26.21 10.61 9.34
C ASN A 255 25.03 11.26 8.59
N ASN A 256 23.90 10.57 8.50
CA ASN A 256 22.71 11.03 7.78
C ASN A 256 21.58 11.51 8.70
N THR A 257 21.81 11.52 10.02
CA THR A 257 20.79 11.91 11.03
C THR A 257 20.14 13.27 10.74
N ASN A 258 20.93 14.26 10.32
CA ASN A 258 20.43 15.59 10.00
C ASN A 258 19.55 15.59 8.74
N ALA A 259 19.97 14.88 7.69
CA ALA A 259 19.21 14.81 6.45
C ALA A 259 17.93 13.96 6.62
N THR A 260 17.99 12.86 7.38
CA THR A 260 16.82 12.07 7.79
C THR A 260 15.81 12.94 8.54
N THR A 261 16.25 13.73 9.53
CA THR A 261 15.37 14.61 10.31
C THR A 261 14.74 15.71 9.44
N ALA A 262 15.54 16.31 8.54
CA ALA A 262 15.06 17.32 7.59
C ALA A 262 14.05 16.74 6.60
N ALA A 263 14.28 15.52 6.10
CA ALA A 263 13.38 14.82 5.20
C ALA A 263 12.07 14.43 5.87
N LEU A 264 12.11 13.89 7.09
CA LEU A 264 10.91 13.60 7.88
C LEU A 264 10.08 14.87 8.14
N THR A 265 10.74 16.00 8.42
CA THR A 265 10.07 17.29 8.60
C THR A 265 9.38 17.77 7.31
N ALA A 266 10.08 17.67 6.17
CA ALA A 266 9.54 18.04 4.87
C ALA A 266 8.36 17.13 4.47
N PHE A 267 8.51 15.83 4.70
CA PHE A 267 7.52 14.83 4.38
C PHE A 267 6.27 14.96 5.26
N ARG A 268 6.43 15.17 6.57
CA ARG A 268 5.31 15.50 7.48
C ARG A 268 4.52 16.71 6.99
N SER A 269 5.23 17.74 6.54
CA SER A 269 4.62 18.97 6.01
C SER A 269 3.88 18.73 4.69
N LEU A 270 4.42 17.88 3.80
CA LEU A 270 3.75 17.43 2.59
C LEU A 270 2.46 16.67 2.92
N CYS A 271 2.55 15.68 3.80
CA CYS A 271 1.43 14.84 4.23
C CYS A 271 0.31 15.68 4.83
N SER A 272 0.64 16.66 5.67
CA SER A 272 -0.34 17.61 6.20
C SER A 272 -1.05 18.40 5.10
N LYS A 273 -0.29 18.97 4.15
CA LYS A 273 -0.84 19.79 3.04
C LYS A 273 -1.67 18.99 2.03
N ARG A 274 -1.38 17.69 1.88
CA ARG A 274 -1.98 16.80 0.89
C ARG A 274 -2.89 15.77 1.56
N ARG A 275 -3.41 16.05 2.75
CA ARG A 275 -4.35 15.17 3.44
C ARG A 275 -5.80 15.51 3.08
N GLY A 276 -6.56 14.51 2.68
CA GLY A 276 -7.98 14.62 2.36
C GLY A 276 -8.48 13.35 1.69
N THR A 277 -9.78 13.31 1.39
CA THR A 277 -10.50 12.13 0.88
C THR A 277 -10.44 11.98 -0.64
N ASN A 278 -10.14 13.07 -1.36
CA ASN A 278 -10.09 13.05 -2.81
C ASN A 278 -8.73 12.53 -3.33
N ALA A 279 -8.71 11.29 -3.84
CA ALA A 279 -7.52 10.62 -4.40
C ALA A 279 -6.83 11.36 -5.56
N SER A 280 -7.53 12.27 -6.25
CA SER A 280 -6.93 13.10 -7.32
C SER A 280 -6.11 14.28 -6.80
N GLN A 281 -6.19 14.58 -5.50
CA GLN A 281 -5.54 15.76 -4.90
C GLN A 281 -4.72 15.43 -3.65
N HIS A 282 -5.04 14.32 -2.99
CA HIS A 282 -4.54 13.96 -1.68
C HIS A 282 -3.85 12.60 -1.68
N ILE A 283 -3.00 12.39 -0.67
CA ILE A 283 -2.24 11.15 -0.47
C ILE A 283 -2.28 10.75 1.01
N LEU A 284 -2.14 9.45 1.26
CA LEU A 284 -1.69 8.92 2.55
C LEU A 284 -0.16 8.89 2.58
N CYS A 285 0.41 8.64 3.75
CA CYS A 285 1.86 8.70 3.93
C CYS A 285 2.40 7.53 4.74
N CYS A 286 3.54 7.01 4.29
CA CYS A 286 4.26 5.92 4.92
C CYS A 286 5.76 6.23 4.92
N VAL A 287 6.46 5.79 5.96
CA VAL A 287 7.92 5.85 6.06
C VAL A 287 8.46 4.42 6.00
N MET A 288 9.48 4.18 5.21
CA MET A 288 10.19 2.91 5.12
C MET A 288 11.61 3.10 5.63
N ASP A 289 12.11 2.17 6.42
CA ASP A 289 13.50 2.18 6.87
C ASP A 289 14.42 1.42 5.89
N GLN A 290 15.70 1.29 6.25
CA GLN A 290 16.71 0.61 5.44
C GLN A 290 16.42 -0.88 5.17
N SER A 291 15.59 -1.54 6.00
CA SER A 291 15.20 -2.95 5.83
C SER A 291 14.35 -3.16 4.59
N TYR A 292 13.69 -2.10 4.10
CA TYR A 292 12.84 -2.10 2.91
C TYR A 292 13.47 -1.31 1.75
N SER A 293 14.78 -1.12 1.77
CA SER A 293 15.54 -0.38 0.76
C SER A 293 15.34 -0.91 -0.66
N TYR A 294 15.23 -2.24 -0.82
CA TYR A 294 15.02 -2.89 -2.12
C TYR A 294 13.74 -2.45 -2.83
N TYR A 295 12.71 -1.97 -2.11
CA TYR A 295 11.50 -1.45 -2.73
C TYR A 295 11.77 -0.21 -3.58
N GLN A 296 12.83 0.55 -3.29
CA GLN A 296 13.19 1.73 -4.09
C GLN A 296 13.51 1.37 -5.56
N ARG A 297 13.88 0.11 -5.84
CA ARG A 297 14.08 -0.42 -7.20
C ARG A 297 12.87 -0.21 -8.09
N GLU A 298 11.67 -0.46 -7.57
CA GLU A 298 10.43 -0.28 -8.33
C GLU A 298 10.15 1.20 -8.65
N TYR A 299 10.79 2.13 -7.93
CA TYR A 299 10.70 3.57 -8.13
C TYR A 299 11.83 4.10 -9.03
N GLY A 300 12.58 3.20 -9.68
CA GLY A 300 13.71 3.55 -10.54
C GLY A 300 14.97 3.98 -9.79
N SER A 301 15.06 3.66 -8.50
CA SER A 301 16.31 3.74 -7.75
C SER A 301 17.15 2.47 -7.95
N HIS A 302 18.42 2.51 -7.62
CA HIS A 302 19.33 1.37 -7.77
C HIS A 302 20.31 1.31 -6.60
N GLU A 303 21.00 0.18 -6.46
CA GLU A 303 22.05 0.02 -5.45
C GLU A 303 23.32 0.82 -5.80
N PRO A 304 24.03 1.39 -4.80
CA PRO A 304 23.60 1.50 -3.40
C PRO A 304 22.42 2.48 -3.25
N TYR A 305 21.36 2.04 -2.57
CA TYR A 305 20.13 2.82 -2.48
C TYR A 305 20.37 4.14 -1.72
N PRO A 306 19.97 5.29 -2.28
CA PRO A 306 20.11 6.58 -1.64
C PRO A 306 19.16 6.72 -0.46
N PHE A 307 19.62 7.43 0.57
CA PHE A 307 18.80 7.85 1.70
C PHE A 307 19.04 9.33 2.00
N PRO A 308 17.99 10.10 2.31
CA PRO A 308 16.57 9.74 2.16
C PRO A 308 16.16 9.57 0.68
N PHE A 309 15.04 8.93 0.39
CA PHE A 309 14.46 8.82 -0.97
C PHE A 309 12.94 8.98 -0.90
N PHE A 310 12.31 9.54 -1.94
CA PHE A 310 10.88 9.84 -1.94
C PHE A 310 10.20 9.34 -3.22
N GLY A 311 9.00 8.79 -3.07
CA GLY A 311 8.14 8.40 -4.18
C GLY A 311 6.66 8.37 -3.82
N VAL A 312 5.83 8.08 -4.81
CA VAL A 312 4.38 7.88 -4.68
C VAL A 312 4.00 6.56 -5.34
N THR A 313 3.04 5.85 -4.77
CA THR A 313 2.44 4.66 -5.37
C THR A 313 0.93 4.67 -5.19
N ARG A 314 0.21 3.92 -6.03
CA ARG A 314 -1.20 3.61 -5.80
C ARG A 314 -1.41 2.45 -4.82
N LYS A 315 -0.44 1.53 -4.69
CA LYS A 315 -0.52 0.37 -3.80
C LYS A 315 0.84 0.08 -3.18
N LEU A 316 0.90 -0.19 -1.88
CA LEU A 316 2.17 -0.36 -1.18
C LEU A 316 2.86 -1.72 -1.42
N GLY A 317 2.13 -2.78 -1.76
CA GLY A 317 2.72 -4.12 -1.95
C GLY A 317 3.68 -4.20 -3.13
N PHE A 318 4.77 -4.96 -3.00
CA PHE A 318 5.75 -5.15 -4.08
C PHE A 318 5.11 -5.69 -5.36
N GLY A 319 5.50 -5.18 -6.52
CA GLY A 319 4.93 -5.52 -7.83
C GLY A 319 3.50 -5.02 -8.04
N ALA A 320 2.91 -4.29 -7.08
CA ALA A 320 1.53 -3.86 -7.15
C ALA A 320 1.40 -2.38 -7.52
N GLY A 321 0.79 -2.12 -8.68
CA GLY A 321 0.38 -0.78 -9.11
C GLY A 321 1.52 0.10 -9.61
N ASP A 322 1.13 1.27 -10.11
CA ASP A 322 2.06 2.23 -10.70
C ASP A 322 2.95 2.88 -9.62
N ARG A 323 4.24 2.97 -9.91
CA ARG A 323 5.26 3.59 -9.06
C ARG A 323 5.74 4.89 -9.65
N TYR A 324 6.06 5.85 -8.79
CA TYR A 324 6.59 7.14 -9.21
C TYR A 324 7.71 7.53 -8.26
N GLY A 325 8.97 7.44 -8.71
CA GLY A 325 10.11 7.97 -7.99
C GLY A 325 10.25 9.47 -8.20
N TYR A 326 10.56 10.22 -7.14
CA TYR A 326 10.89 11.63 -7.31
C TYR A 326 12.16 11.75 -8.17
N PRO A 327 12.17 12.60 -9.21
CA PRO A 327 13.26 12.66 -10.18
C PRO A 327 14.45 13.46 -9.64
N PHE A 328 15.15 12.90 -8.65
CA PHE A 328 16.41 13.46 -8.18
C PHE A 328 17.44 13.50 -9.31
N LYS A 329 18.27 14.54 -9.31
CA LYS A 329 19.34 14.69 -10.31
C LYS A 329 20.44 13.66 -10.03
N GLU A 330 20.92 12.98 -11.06
CA GLU A 330 22.06 12.06 -10.90
C GLU A 330 23.37 12.83 -10.60
N PRO A 331 24.26 12.30 -9.73
CA PRO A 331 24.09 11.08 -8.94
C PRO A 331 23.19 11.33 -7.71
N VAL A 332 22.13 10.52 -7.54
CA VAL A 332 21.07 10.77 -6.52
C VAL A 332 21.63 10.86 -5.10
N ASN A 333 22.58 10.00 -4.73
CA ASN A 333 23.17 9.95 -3.39
C ASN A 333 23.78 11.29 -2.91
N ARG A 334 24.23 12.15 -3.82
CA ARG A 334 24.75 13.50 -3.50
C ARG A 334 23.66 14.55 -3.53
N THR A 335 22.81 14.51 -4.55
CA THR A 335 21.83 15.58 -4.79
C THR A 335 20.67 15.53 -3.79
N VAL A 336 20.37 14.35 -3.25
CA VAL A 336 19.27 14.17 -2.31
C VAL A 336 19.52 14.86 -0.97
N LEU A 337 20.77 14.86 -0.48
CA LEU A 337 21.15 15.57 0.73
C LEU A 337 20.94 17.08 0.58
N GLY A 338 21.34 17.63 -0.57
CA GLY A 338 21.11 19.03 -0.92
C GLY A 338 19.62 19.37 -1.06
N PHE A 339 18.81 18.46 -1.60
CA PHE A 339 17.36 18.67 -1.74
C PHE A 339 16.67 18.82 -0.38
N PHE A 340 16.97 17.94 0.58
CA PHE A 340 16.34 17.96 1.89
C PHE A 340 16.96 18.95 2.89
N SER A 341 18.13 19.55 2.57
CA SER A 341 18.75 20.60 3.39
C SER A 341 17.80 21.77 3.72
N SER A 342 16.79 22.01 2.89
CA SER A 342 15.73 22.99 3.14
C SER A 342 14.35 22.32 3.16
N PRO A 343 13.81 21.96 4.34
CA PRO A 343 12.52 21.27 4.44
C PRO A 343 11.36 22.02 3.79
N LYS A 344 11.35 23.36 3.87
CA LYS A 344 10.33 24.20 3.22
C LYS A 344 10.37 24.10 1.70
N ARG A 345 11.57 24.17 1.11
CA ARG A 345 11.78 24.02 -0.34
C ARG A 345 11.40 22.62 -0.79
N ALA A 346 11.91 21.59 -0.12
CA ALA A 346 11.59 20.19 -0.39
C ALA A 346 10.07 19.95 -0.35
N THR A 347 9.37 20.44 0.68
CA THR A 347 7.90 20.33 0.79
C THR A 347 7.18 20.93 -0.42
N ARG A 348 7.61 22.12 -0.87
CA ARG A 348 6.99 22.80 -2.02
C ARG A 348 7.22 22.03 -3.31
N GLU A 349 8.45 21.58 -3.55
CA GLU A 349 8.81 20.84 -4.77
C GLU A 349 8.15 19.46 -4.79
N MET A 350 8.19 18.72 -3.69
CA MET A 350 7.46 17.44 -3.56
C MET A 350 5.96 17.65 -3.77
N SER A 351 5.34 18.66 -3.15
CA SER A 351 3.90 18.90 -3.31
C SER A 351 3.52 19.24 -4.74
N SER A 352 4.31 20.06 -5.43
CA SER A 352 4.10 20.37 -6.85
C SER A 352 4.20 19.09 -7.69
N TRP A 353 5.25 18.30 -7.48
CA TRP A 353 5.46 17.06 -8.20
C TRP A 353 4.36 16.02 -7.95
N VAL A 354 3.94 15.81 -6.70
CA VAL A 354 2.78 14.95 -6.34
C VAL A 354 1.54 15.39 -7.10
N GLY A 355 1.26 16.70 -7.15
CA GLY A 355 0.12 17.21 -7.91
C GLY A 355 0.15 16.82 -9.39
N ARG A 356 1.35 16.78 -10.01
CA ARG A 356 1.50 16.30 -11.40
C ARG A 356 1.30 14.79 -11.52
N VAL A 357 1.78 14.00 -10.55
CA VAL A 357 1.56 12.54 -10.51
C VAL A 357 0.07 12.23 -10.43
N LEU A 358 -0.64 12.86 -9.49
CA LEU A 358 -2.08 12.66 -9.31
C LEU A 358 -2.90 13.13 -10.52
N ALA A 359 -2.42 14.15 -11.24
CA ALA A 359 -3.02 14.61 -12.49
C ALA A 359 -2.64 13.75 -13.73
N GLY A 360 -1.91 12.64 -13.56
CA GLY A 360 -1.50 11.76 -14.66
C GLY A 360 -0.45 12.36 -15.60
N ARG A 361 0.26 13.40 -15.18
CA ARG A 361 1.27 14.12 -16.00
C ARG A 361 2.70 13.61 -15.80
N VAL A 362 2.89 12.60 -14.97
CA VAL A 362 4.19 11.97 -14.71
C VAL A 362 4.06 10.50 -15.10
N PRO A 363 4.90 9.97 -16.02
CA PRO A 363 4.88 8.56 -16.35
C PRO A 363 5.35 7.73 -15.15
N PRO A 364 4.88 6.47 -15.03
CA PRO A 364 5.37 5.58 -14.00
C PRO A 364 6.88 5.37 -14.14
N SER A 365 7.55 5.32 -13.01
CA SER A 365 8.91 4.82 -12.91
C SER A 365 8.90 3.31 -13.06
N HIS A 366 9.97 2.80 -13.65
CA HIS A 366 10.27 1.38 -13.59
C HIS A 366 11.70 1.20 -13.13
N GLU A 367 11.98 -0.03 -12.74
CA GLU A 367 13.30 -0.49 -12.41
C GLU A 367 14.35 -0.07 -13.46
N SER A 368 15.45 0.47 -12.98
CA SER A 368 16.56 0.94 -13.79
C SER A 368 17.86 0.73 -13.03
N GLY A 369 18.89 0.25 -13.72
CA GLY A 369 20.24 0.19 -13.18
C GLY A 369 20.83 1.58 -12.96
N LEU A 370 22.04 1.62 -12.38
CA LEU A 370 22.84 2.83 -12.23
C LEU A 370 23.09 3.46 -13.59
N VAL A 371 22.74 4.75 -13.72
CA VAL A 371 23.16 5.55 -14.86
C VAL A 371 24.66 5.79 -14.73
N THR A 372 25.46 4.98 -15.41
CA THR A 372 26.89 5.26 -15.55
C THR A 372 27.01 6.53 -16.39
N ASN A 373 27.80 7.51 -15.92
CA ASN A 373 28.04 8.77 -16.63
C ASN A 373 28.75 8.51 -17.97
N SER A 374 28.04 8.06 -19.00
CA SER A 374 28.50 8.11 -20.38
C SER A 374 28.13 9.49 -20.90
N SER A 375 28.98 10.47 -20.61
CA SER A 375 28.98 11.75 -21.29
C SER A 375 29.15 11.49 -22.79
N LYS A 376 28.02 11.40 -23.51
CA LYS A 376 27.87 11.06 -24.93
C LYS A 376 28.46 9.69 -25.32
N TRP A 377 27.62 8.84 -25.89
CA TRP A 377 28.07 7.65 -26.61
C TRP A 377 29.16 8.01 -27.64
N LEU A 378 30.22 7.21 -27.70
CA LEU A 378 31.29 7.36 -28.68
C LEU A 378 31.15 6.28 -29.75
N ARG A 379 31.27 6.68 -31.02
CA ARG A 379 31.27 5.74 -32.15
C ARG A 379 32.36 4.70 -31.97
N GLY A 380 32.05 3.46 -32.31
CA GLY A 380 32.97 2.33 -32.11
C GLY A 380 32.93 1.70 -30.72
N GLN A 381 32.07 2.20 -29.82
CA GLN A 381 31.87 1.63 -28.48
C GLN A 381 30.47 1.09 -28.30
N VAL A 382 30.34 0.06 -27.46
CA VAL A 382 29.05 -0.44 -27.00
C VAL A 382 28.45 0.56 -26.02
N LEU A 383 27.20 0.97 -26.24
CA LEU A 383 26.45 1.79 -25.31
C LEU A 383 25.79 0.94 -24.24
N ASP A 384 26.16 1.15 -22.98
CA ASP A 384 25.40 0.63 -21.84
C ASP A 384 24.11 1.45 -21.67
N VAL A 385 22.97 0.79 -21.82
CA VAL A 385 21.64 1.37 -21.68
C VAL A 385 21.01 0.85 -20.39
N VAL A 386 20.38 1.76 -19.65
CA VAL A 386 19.51 1.45 -18.52
C VAL A 386 18.13 2.01 -18.79
N TRP A 387 17.11 1.55 -18.06
CA TRP A 387 15.73 1.96 -18.33
C TRP A 387 15.54 3.48 -18.34
N LYS A 388 16.18 4.22 -17.42
CA LYS A 388 16.15 5.69 -17.41
C LYS A 388 16.67 6.35 -18.69
N THR A 389 17.58 5.72 -19.42
CA THR A 389 18.14 6.24 -20.68
C THR A 389 17.50 5.61 -21.92
N TYR A 390 16.75 4.51 -21.77
CA TYR A 390 16.15 3.75 -22.85
C TYR A 390 15.36 4.61 -23.84
N GLN A 391 14.46 5.47 -23.35
CA GLN A 391 13.66 6.32 -24.24
C GLN A 391 14.51 7.26 -25.10
N ARG A 392 15.60 7.80 -24.54
CA ARG A 392 16.50 8.71 -25.26
C ARG A 392 17.44 7.96 -26.21
N GLU A 393 17.98 6.83 -25.76
CA GLU A 393 19.05 6.13 -26.45
C GLU A 393 18.59 5.11 -27.49
N ILE A 394 17.37 4.57 -27.32
CA ILE A 394 16.76 3.56 -28.18
C ILE A 394 15.58 4.17 -28.95
N ASN A 395 14.45 4.45 -28.27
CA ASN A 395 13.22 4.88 -28.95
C ASN A 395 13.35 6.26 -29.62
N GLY A 396 14.09 7.18 -29.01
CA GLY A 396 14.34 8.53 -29.54
C GLY A 396 15.65 8.65 -30.33
N SER A 397 16.31 7.52 -30.62
CA SER A 397 17.55 7.51 -31.39
C SER A 397 17.28 7.91 -32.83
N THR A 398 18.13 8.77 -33.40
CA THR A 398 18.14 9.06 -34.84
C THR A 398 18.95 8.03 -35.65
N SER A 399 19.70 7.17 -34.95
CA SER A 399 20.47 6.07 -35.52
C SER A 399 19.71 4.76 -35.31
N ASP A 400 19.84 3.82 -36.24
CA ASP A 400 19.43 2.44 -36.06
C ASP A 400 20.24 1.80 -34.93
N VAL A 401 19.54 1.20 -33.97
CA VAL A 401 20.17 0.62 -32.79
C VAL A 401 20.06 -0.89 -32.82
N LEU A 402 21.20 -1.57 -32.78
CA LEU A 402 21.26 -2.98 -32.39
C LEU A 402 21.34 -3.05 -30.87
N LEU A 403 20.26 -3.51 -30.24
CA LEU A 403 20.14 -3.66 -28.80
C LEU A 403 20.32 -5.13 -28.40
N GLU A 404 21.34 -5.41 -27.59
CA GLU A 404 21.49 -6.67 -26.86
C GLU A 404 20.72 -6.60 -25.54
N LEU A 405 19.78 -7.51 -25.32
CA LEU A 405 19.19 -7.77 -24.02
C LEU A 405 19.85 -8.99 -23.40
N TYR A 406 20.48 -8.82 -22.24
CA TYR A 406 21.27 -9.88 -21.60
C TYR A 406 21.12 -9.91 -20.09
N ASP A 407 21.46 -11.05 -19.49
CA ASP A 407 21.63 -11.24 -18.06
C ASP A 407 23.12 -11.41 -17.75
N ASP A 408 23.62 -10.80 -16.68
CA ASP A 408 25.05 -10.86 -16.32
C ASP A 408 25.50 -12.27 -15.94
N GLN A 409 24.59 -13.13 -15.49
CA GLN A 409 24.86 -14.54 -15.16
C GLN A 409 24.78 -15.48 -16.37
N ARG A 410 24.71 -14.96 -17.60
CA ARG A 410 24.70 -15.78 -18.83
C ARG A 410 25.97 -16.61 -18.97
N LYS A 411 25.84 -17.80 -19.57
CA LYS A 411 27.00 -18.62 -19.93
C LYS A 411 27.88 -17.87 -20.94
N ARG A 412 29.21 -17.98 -20.79
CA ARG A 412 30.21 -17.38 -21.68
C ARG A 412 30.09 -15.84 -21.82
N GLN A 413 29.72 -15.15 -20.75
CA GLN A 413 29.61 -13.68 -20.69
C GLN A 413 30.82 -12.96 -21.31
N HIS A 414 32.05 -13.39 -21.00
CA HIS A 414 33.27 -12.78 -21.55
C HIS A 414 33.36 -12.87 -23.08
N VAL A 415 32.89 -13.97 -23.67
CA VAL A 415 32.85 -14.14 -25.14
C VAL A 415 31.81 -13.21 -25.74
N ALA A 416 30.59 -13.18 -25.18
CA ALA A 416 29.51 -12.33 -25.67
C ALA A 416 29.88 -10.83 -25.59
N SER A 417 30.49 -10.39 -24.48
CA SER A 417 31.00 -9.02 -24.34
C SER A 417 32.07 -8.70 -25.39
N ALA A 418 33.02 -9.60 -25.63
CA ALA A 418 34.05 -9.41 -26.65
C ALA A 418 33.46 -9.33 -28.07
N VAL A 419 32.43 -10.12 -28.38
CA VAL A 419 31.72 -10.08 -29.67
C VAL A 419 31.05 -8.71 -29.86
N MET A 420 30.38 -8.18 -28.83
CA MET A 420 29.76 -6.86 -28.90
C MET A 420 30.79 -5.74 -29.12
N ASP A 421 31.95 -5.81 -28.45
CA ASP A 421 33.03 -4.85 -28.63
C ASP A 421 33.62 -4.90 -30.04
N VAL A 422 33.78 -6.10 -30.61
CA VAL A 422 34.23 -6.27 -32.00
C VAL A 422 33.18 -5.70 -32.96
N LEU A 423 31.90 -6.01 -32.79
CA LEU A 423 30.81 -5.47 -33.61
C LEU A 423 30.78 -3.94 -33.59
N ALA A 424 30.85 -3.33 -32.40
CA ALA A 424 30.89 -1.88 -32.26
C ALA A 424 32.09 -1.28 -33.02
N LYS A 425 33.29 -1.85 -32.88
CA LYS A 425 34.50 -1.39 -33.58
C LYS A 425 34.41 -1.55 -35.10
N THR A 426 33.86 -2.67 -35.58
CA THR A 426 33.68 -2.93 -37.01
C THR A 426 32.69 -1.96 -37.64
N LEU A 427 31.65 -1.56 -36.90
CA LEU A 427 30.60 -0.69 -37.40
C LEU A 427 30.85 0.80 -37.12
N LYS A 428 32.03 1.17 -36.59
CA LYS A 428 32.35 2.54 -36.17
C LYS A 428 32.20 3.60 -37.29
N ASP A 429 32.41 3.19 -38.55
CA ASP A 429 32.41 4.08 -39.71
C ASP A 429 30.98 4.29 -40.27
N TYR A 430 29.99 3.52 -39.80
CA TYR A 430 28.58 3.68 -40.13
C TYR A 430 27.94 4.68 -39.15
N ALA A 431 27.76 5.92 -39.61
CA ALA A 431 27.26 7.02 -38.78
C ALA A 431 25.85 6.78 -38.21
N ASP A 432 25.06 5.96 -38.88
CA ASP A 432 23.65 5.71 -38.58
C ASP A 432 23.43 4.45 -37.74
N ILE A 433 24.49 3.75 -37.32
CA ILE A 433 24.37 2.53 -36.51
C ILE A 433 24.94 2.74 -35.11
N LYS A 434 24.14 2.36 -34.12
CA LYS A 434 24.52 2.34 -32.70
C LYS A 434 24.45 0.90 -32.18
N ILE A 435 25.51 0.46 -31.49
CA ILE A 435 25.52 -0.83 -30.80
C ILE A 435 25.28 -0.57 -29.31
N ALA A 436 24.22 -1.15 -28.76
CA ALA A 436 23.78 -0.94 -27.40
C ALA A 436 23.55 -2.29 -26.70
N ARG A 437 23.64 -2.29 -25.37
CA ARG A 437 23.25 -3.43 -24.53
C ARG A 437 22.53 -2.97 -23.27
N MET A 438 21.60 -3.77 -22.79
CA MET A 438 20.85 -3.52 -21.56
C MET A 438 20.75 -4.81 -20.73
N GLU A 439 21.15 -4.71 -19.46
CA GLU A 439 21.10 -5.82 -18.51
C GLU A 439 19.68 -5.99 -17.96
N VAL A 440 19.04 -7.13 -18.21
CA VAL A 440 17.63 -7.37 -17.89
C VAL A 440 17.37 -7.69 -16.43
N SER A 441 18.40 -8.08 -15.67
CA SER A 441 18.30 -8.39 -14.24
C SER A 441 18.23 -7.15 -13.36
N GLN A 442 18.58 -5.98 -13.90
CA GLN A 442 18.64 -4.68 -13.21
C GLN A 442 17.76 -3.61 -13.88
N ASN A 443 17.04 -3.95 -14.96
CA ASN A 443 16.24 -3.01 -15.71
C ASN A 443 14.88 -3.61 -16.07
N TYR A 444 13.87 -2.74 -16.10
CA TYR A 444 12.60 -3.08 -16.68
C TYR A 444 12.73 -3.40 -18.18
N VAL A 445 12.13 -4.51 -18.59
CA VAL A 445 12.06 -4.94 -19.98
C VAL A 445 10.63 -4.74 -20.49
N PRO A 446 10.39 -3.85 -21.46
CA PRO A 446 9.10 -3.67 -22.10
C PRO A 446 8.51 -4.96 -22.68
N ALA A 447 7.18 -5.10 -22.58
CA ALA A 447 6.46 -6.26 -23.09
C ALA A 447 6.60 -6.48 -24.61
N ILE A 448 6.94 -5.43 -25.38
CA ILE A 448 7.15 -5.51 -26.84
C ILE A 448 8.25 -6.53 -27.23
N PHE A 449 9.19 -6.80 -26.33
CA PHE A 449 10.24 -7.80 -26.57
C PHE A 449 9.74 -9.25 -26.44
N GLY A 450 8.53 -9.48 -25.92
CA GLY A 450 7.97 -10.82 -25.75
C GLY A 450 8.77 -11.72 -24.80
N ARG A 451 9.71 -11.15 -24.05
CA ARG A 451 10.68 -11.86 -23.21
C ARG A 451 10.16 -12.01 -21.78
N LYS A 452 10.49 -13.15 -21.16
CA LYS A 452 10.30 -13.35 -19.72
C LYS A 452 11.31 -12.51 -18.94
N GLN A 453 10.82 -11.69 -18.00
CA GLN A 453 11.67 -10.95 -17.07
C GLN A 453 12.61 -11.93 -16.34
N PHE A 454 13.90 -11.58 -16.22
CA PHE A 454 14.96 -12.42 -15.65
C PHE A 454 15.35 -13.69 -16.45
N SER A 455 14.99 -13.78 -17.74
CA SER A 455 15.57 -14.80 -18.61
C SER A 455 17.10 -14.66 -18.67
N LYS A 456 17.82 -15.78 -18.66
CA LYS A 456 19.29 -15.82 -18.80
C LYS A 456 19.76 -15.86 -20.26
N GLU A 457 18.83 -15.94 -21.21
CA GLU A 457 19.14 -16.00 -22.64
C GLU A 457 19.57 -14.62 -23.15
N THR A 458 20.41 -14.58 -24.18
CA THR A 458 20.75 -13.30 -24.83
C THR A 458 19.91 -13.15 -26.08
N GLU A 459 19.32 -11.98 -26.26
CA GLU A 459 18.48 -11.66 -27.41
C GLU A 459 18.96 -10.36 -28.05
N TYR A 460 18.77 -10.25 -29.36
CA TYR A 460 19.21 -9.09 -30.15
C TYR A 460 18.01 -8.52 -30.89
N PHE A 461 17.84 -7.20 -30.80
CA PHE A 461 16.74 -6.48 -31.42
C PHE A 461 17.26 -5.30 -32.22
N TRP A 462 16.65 -5.06 -33.38
CA TRP A 462 16.85 -3.84 -34.14
C TRP A 462 15.75 -2.85 -33.79
N SER A 463 16.15 -1.63 -33.42
CA SER A 463 15.27 -0.47 -33.31
C SER A 463 15.63 0.50 -34.42
N SER A 464 14.71 0.74 -35.36
CA SER A 464 14.92 1.68 -36.45
C SER A 464 14.88 3.12 -35.94
N GLY A 465 15.86 3.94 -36.32
CA GLY A 465 15.96 5.37 -35.92
C GLY A 465 14.90 6.29 -36.53
N SER A 466 13.93 5.71 -37.26
CA SER A 466 12.89 6.39 -38.02
C SER A 466 11.49 5.94 -37.59
N SER A 467 11.13 6.17 -36.33
CA SER A 467 9.72 6.31 -35.98
C SER A 467 9.27 7.74 -36.34
N LEU A 468 8.93 7.93 -37.62
CA LEU A 468 7.94 8.95 -38.01
C LEU A 468 6.68 8.70 -37.18
N GLY A 469 6.15 9.77 -36.58
CA GLY A 469 5.14 9.71 -35.53
C GLY A 469 3.90 8.88 -35.88
N HIS A 470 3.44 8.16 -34.86
CA HIS A 470 2.03 7.83 -34.67
C HIS A 470 1.65 8.03 -33.20
#